data_AF-A0A7Y4XIK2-F1
#
_entry.id   AF-A0A7Y4XIK2-F1
#
_cell.length_a   1.000
_cell.length_b   1.000
_cell.length_c   1.000
_cell.angle_alpha   90.00
_cell.angle_beta   90.00
_cell.angle_gamma   90.00
#
_symmetry.space_group_name_H-M   'P 1'
#
loop_
_entity.id
_entity.type
_entity.pdbx_description
1 polymer ?
#
loop_
_entity_poly.entity_id
_entity_poly.type
_entity_poly.pdbx_seq_one_letter_code
_entity_poly.pdbx_strand_id
1 'polypeptide(L)'
;MLKSATQIACLFLFALLILPSSANAIPIPCTGDRIVTIIGIPQENQPAGMKLGKNIALAYRFPGCFSDGEWIGYMADERKYIKLDETQLKLLLQIAGAKEVPPRPSRWQYPLQTLWVEALWSGALVVGAFWQMMDRREKRNDERLMREKLAIQQPDFHSTNRQG
;
A
#
# COMPACT_ATOMS: atom_id res chain seq x y z
N MET A 1 25.19 21.66 14.51
CA MET A 1 23.78 22.10 14.42
C MET A 1 22.96 21.24 13.43
N LEU A 2 23.18 19.91 13.36
CA LEU A 2 22.51 19.01 12.38
C LEU A 2 21.28 18.27 12.93
N LYS A 3 20.90 18.46 14.21
CA LYS A 3 19.80 17.69 14.85
C LYS A 3 18.39 18.16 14.47
N SER A 4 18.25 19.31 13.80
CA SER A 4 16.94 19.92 13.51
C SER A 4 16.25 19.33 12.27
N ALA A 5 17.00 19.05 11.20
CA ALA A 5 16.42 18.59 9.93
C ALA A 5 15.80 17.18 10.03
N THR A 6 16.39 16.30 10.85
CA THR A 6 15.91 14.92 11.05
C THR A 6 14.62 14.86 11.89
N GLN A 7 14.44 15.76 12.85
CA GLN A 7 13.22 15.79 13.67
C GLN A 7 11.99 16.27 12.88
N ILE A 8 12.17 17.23 11.97
CA ILE A 8 11.09 17.75 11.12
C ILE A 8 10.60 16.68 10.14
N ALA A 9 11.51 15.88 9.58
CA ALA A 9 11.16 14.78 8.68
C ALA A 9 10.33 13.68 9.37
N CYS A 10 10.66 13.33 10.62
CA CYS A 10 9.89 12.33 11.39
C CYS A 10 8.48 12.83 11.76
N LEU A 11 8.30 14.11 12.07
CA LEU A 11 6.98 14.66 12.42
C LEU A 11 6.04 14.72 11.21
N PHE A 12 6.55 14.98 10.01
CA PHE A 12 5.75 14.97 8.78
C PHE A 12 5.26 13.56 8.42
N LEU A 13 6.09 12.55 8.68
CA LEU A 13 5.77 11.13 8.45
C LEU A 13 4.71 10.62 9.46
N PHE A 14 4.74 11.13 10.70
CA PHE A 14 3.73 10.79 11.70
C PHE A 14 2.39 11.50 11.46
N ALA A 15 2.40 12.74 10.96
CA ALA A 15 1.18 13.48 10.61
C ALA A 15 0.42 12.85 9.42
N LEU A 16 1.13 12.21 8.48
CA LEU A 16 0.51 11.47 7.36
C LEU A 16 -0.11 10.12 7.78
N LEU A 17 0.21 9.59 8.97
CA LEU A 17 -0.41 8.38 9.50
C LEU A 17 -1.72 8.65 10.26
N ILE A 18 -2.05 9.92 10.51
CA ILE A 18 -3.29 10.35 11.20
C ILE A 18 -4.28 10.92 10.18
N LEU A 19 -4.43 10.28 9.01
CA LEU A 19 -5.60 10.55 8.19
C LEU A 19 -6.82 9.92 8.88
N PRO A 20 -7.93 10.67 9.04
CA PRO A 20 -9.15 10.12 9.59
C PRO A 20 -9.60 8.97 8.69
N SER A 21 -9.75 7.80 9.29
CA SER A 21 -10.38 6.63 8.67
C SER A 21 -11.84 6.97 8.37
N SER A 22 -12.08 7.68 7.26
CA SER A 22 -13.42 7.91 6.75
C SER A 22 -14.00 6.55 6.38
N ALA A 23 -14.96 6.11 7.18
CA ALA A 23 -15.77 4.93 6.90
C ALA A 23 -16.44 5.05 5.52
N ASN A 24 -16.55 3.90 4.86
CA ASN A 24 -17.18 3.60 3.57
C ASN A 24 -16.28 3.71 2.31
N ALA A 25 -16.15 2.55 1.66
CA ALA A 25 -15.40 2.23 0.45
C ALA A 25 -13.88 2.08 0.62
N ILE A 26 -13.44 0.87 0.98
CA ILE A 26 -12.04 0.46 0.95
C ILE A 26 -11.61 0.44 -0.53
N PRO A 27 -10.64 1.27 -0.96
CA PRO A 27 -10.10 1.21 -2.31
C PRO A 27 -9.51 -0.18 -2.54
N ILE A 28 -9.90 -0.85 -3.61
CA ILE A 28 -9.45 -2.21 -3.91
C ILE A 28 -8.18 -2.09 -4.76
N PRO A 29 -6.97 -2.20 -4.19
CA PRO A 29 -5.76 -2.19 -4.99
C PRO A 29 -5.81 -3.37 -5.95
N CYS A 30 -5.46 -3.12 -7.21
CA CYS A 30 -5.48 -4.12 -8.27
C CYS A 30 -4.40 -5.21 -8.10
N THR A 31 -3.49 -5.05 -7.14
CA THR A 31 -2.40 -5.98 -6.83
C THR A 31 -2.89 -7.18 -6.01
N GLY A 32 -3.29 -8.25 -6.70
CA GLY A 32 -3.58 -9.57 -6.12
C GLY A 32 -5.05 -9.94 -6.01
N ASP A 33 -5.31 -11.10 -5.39
CA ASP A 33 -6.66 -11.59 -5.13
C ASP A 33 -7.31 -10.80 -4.00
N ARG A 34 -8.46 -10.19 -4.28
CA ARG A 34 -9.23 -9.41 -3.31
C ARG A 34 -10.62 -9.99 -3.11
N ILE A 35 -11.02 -10.13 -1.86
CA ILE A 35 -12.35 -10.60 -1.48
C ILE A 35 -13.04 -9.47 -0.72
N VAL A 36 -14.17 -9.01 -1.25
CA VAL A 36 -15.01 -7.99 -0.62
C VAL A 36 -16.22 -8.68 -0.03
N THR A 37 -16.35 -8.65 1.29
CA THR A 37 -17.53 -9.19 1.96
C THR A 37 -18.69 -8.21 1.79
N ILE A 38 -19.81 -8.68 1.25
CA ILE A 38 -20.99 -7.84 0.97
C ILE A 38 -22.04 -8.06 2.06
N ILE A 39 -22.36 -9.31 2.37
CA ILE A 39 -23.38 -9.66 3.37
C ILE A 39 -22.85 -10.77 4.26
N GLY A 40 -22.75 -10.50 5.56
CA GLY A 40 -22.55 -11.54 6.57
C GLY A 40 -23.88 -12.22 6.88
N ILE A 41 -23.94 -13.55 6.79
CA ILE A 41 -25.16 -14.29 7.12
C ILE A 41 -25.13 -14.59 8.61
N PRO A 42 -26.06 -14.04 9.42
CA PRO A 42 -26.10 -14.32 10.84
C PRO A 42 -26.32 -15.81 11.08
N GLN A 43 -25.65 -16.35 12.11
CA GLN A 43 -25.64 -17.78 12.40
C GLN A 43 -27.05 -18.35 12.62
N GLU A 44 -27.97 -17.51 13.10
CA GLU A 44 -29.38 -17.84 13.36
C GLU A 44 -30.18 -18.17 12.09
N ASN A 45 -29.79 -17.59 10.95
CA ASN A 45 -30.45 -17.84 9.66
C ASN A 45 -29.78 -18.96 8.87
N GLN A 46 -28.67 -19.52 9.36
CA GLN A 46 -27.99 -20.60 8.67
C GLN A 46 -28.77 -21.92 8.85
N PRO A 47 -29.07 -22.64 7.77
CA PRO A 47 -29.84 -23.88 7.86
C PRO A 47 -29.10 -24.90 8.74
N ALA A 48 -29.78 -25.39 9.78
CA ALA A 48 -29.25 -26.37 10.71
C ALA A 48 -28.80 -27.63 9.93
N GLY A 49 -27.49 -27.88 9.90
CA GLY A 49 -26.90 -29.05 9.22
C GLY A 49 -26.07 -28.75 7.97
N MET A 50 -26.01 -27.51 7.48
CA MET A 50 -25.01 -27.15 6.48
C MET A 50 -23.61 -27.16 7.14
N LYS A 51 -22.77 -28.13 6.75
CA LYS A 51 -21.34 -28.23 7.13
C LYS A 51 -20.47 -27.11 6.52
N LEU A 52 -21.03 -25.98 6.15
CA LEU A 52 -20.34 -24.91 5.42
C LEU A 52 -19.51 -23.99 6.36
N GLY A 53 -19.11 -24.49 7.53
CA GLY A 53 -18.37 -23.73 8.53
C GLY A 53 -19.24 -22.71 9.26
N LYS A 54 -18.80 -22.32 10.46
CA LYS A 54 -19.38 -21.16 11.15
C LYS A 54 -19.03 -19.94 10.30
N ASN A 55 -19.99 -19.05 10.05
CA ASN A 55 -19.78 -17.75 9.39
C ASN A 55 -19.51 -17.79 7.88
N ILE A 56 -20.48 -18.29 7.10
CA ILE A 56 -20.51 -18.04 5.65
C ILE A 56 -20.94 -16.60 5.41
N ALA A 57 -20.22 -15.91 4.54
CA ALA A 57 -20.60 -14.61 4.03
C ALA A 57 -20.72 -14.64 2.51
N LEU A 58 -21.67 -13.85 1.98
CA LEU A 58 -21.69 -13.55 0.56
C LEU A 58 -20.60 -12.52 0.28
N ALA A 59 -19.65 -12.87 -0.58
CA ALA A 59 -18.55 -12.01 -0.95
C ALA A 59 -18.38 -11.96 -2.47
N TYR A 60 -17.62 -10.96 -2.92
CA TYR A 60 -17.24 -10.78 -4.31
C TYR A 60 -15.72 -10.89 -4.42
N ARG A 61 -15.24 -11.80 -5.26
CA ARG A 61 -13.82 -12.03 -5.50
C ARG A 61 -13.38 -11.30 -6.76
N PHE A 62 -12.26 -10.61 -6.68
CA PHE A 62 -11.57 -9.95 -7.77
C PHE A 62 -10.23 -10.65 -8.01
N PRO A 63 -10.14 -11.57 -9.00
CA PRO A 63 -8.88 -12.20 -9.34
C PRO A 63 -8.03 -11.23 -10.19
N GLY A 64 -7.05 -10.60 -9.56
CA GLY A 64 -6.11 -9.66 -10.21
C GLY A 64 -6.72 -8.33 -10.67
N CYS A 65 -6.06 -7.64 -11.62
CA CYS A 65 -6.39 -6.27 -12.02
C CYS A 65 -7.51 -6.15 -13.08
N PHE A 66 -7.68 -7.16 -13.93
CA PHE A 66 -8.48 -7.05 -15.17
C PHE A 66 -9.73 -7.94 -15.21
N SER A 67 -9.97 -8.76 -14.19
CA SER A 67 -11.17 -9.60 -14.15
C SER A 67 -12.38 -8.83 -13.62
N ASP A 68 -13.57 -9.02 -14.18
CA ASP A 68 -14.82 -8.42 -13.67
C ASP A 68 -15.23 -8.95 -12.28
N GLY A 69 -14.52 -9.96 -11.79
CA GLY A 69 -14.77 -10.61 -10.52
C GLY A 69 -15.91 -11.62 -10.57
N GLU A 70 -16.13 -12.29 -9.45
CA GLU A 70 -17.11 -13.37 -9.33
C GLU A 70 -17.72 -13.40 -7.93
N TRP A 71 -19.01 -13.76 -7.86
CA TRP A 71 -19.68 -14.01 -6.58
C TRP A 71 -19.17 -15.30 -5.96
N ILE A 72 -18.82 -15.23 -4.68
CA ILE A 72 -18.30 -16.35 -3.90
C ILE A 72 -18.99 -16.44 -2.54
N GLY A 73 -19.14 -17.66 -2.05
CA GLY A 73 -19.40 -17.93 -0.64
C GLY A 73 -18.06 -17.92 0.07
N TYR A 74 -17.85 -17.02 1.02
CA TYR A 74 -16.60 -16.89 1.76
C TYR A 74 -16.78 -17.39 3.18
N MET A 75 -15.92 -18.33 3.59
CA MET A 75 -15.86 -18.84 4.95
C MET A 75 -14.70 -18.14 5.66
N ALA A 76 -15.00 -17.12 6.45
CA ALA A 76 -13.97 -16.28 7.07
C ALA A 76 -13.03 -17.09 7.98
N ASP A 77 -13.58 -18.06 8.70
CA ASP A 77 -12.84 -18.89 9.66
C ASP A 77 -11.80 -19.79 8.98
N GLU A 78 -12.09 -20.29 7.77
CA GLU A 78 -11.20 -21.18 7.02
C GLU A 78 -10.41 -20.49 5.91
N ARG A 79 -10.68 -19.19 5.66
CA ARG A 79 -10.17 -18.43 4.49
C ARG A 79 -10.40 -19.16 3.15
N LYS A 80 -11.45 -19.97 3.08
CA LYS A 80 -11.84 -20.69 1.87
C LYS A 80 -12.98 -19.96 1.19
N TYR A 81 -13.02 -20.09 -0.13
CA TYR A 81 -14.13 -19.60 -0.93
C TYR A 81 -14.64 -20.68 -1.86
N ILE A 82 -15.94 -20.63 -2.12
CA ILE A 82 -16.62 -21.49 -3.06
C ILE A 82 -17.23 -20.57 -4.12
N LYS A 83 -16.95 -20.86 -5.39
CA LYS A 83 -17.59 -20.17 -6.50
C LYS A 83 -19.09 -20.49 -6.49
N LEU A 84 -19.91 -19.45 -6.47
CA LEU A 84 -21.36 -19.62 -6.47
C LEU A 84 -21.89 -19.59 -7.91
N ASP A 85 -22.69 -20.60 -8.24
CA ASP A 85 -23.55 -20.56 -9.41
C ASP A 85 -24.78 -19.66 -9.17
N GLU A 86 -25.51 -19.26 -10.22
CA GLU A 86 -26.66 -18.34 -10.10
C GLU A 86 -27.74 -18.88 -9.14
N THR A 87 -28.01 -20.18 -9.20
CA THR A 87 -28.97 -20.85 -8.30
C THR A 87 -28.49 -20.79 -6.84
N GLN A 88 -27.20 -21.03 -6.62
CA GLN A 88 -26.61 -21.00 -5.27
C GLN A 88 -26.58 -19.57 -4.72
N LEU A 89 -26.28 -18.58 -5.56
CA LEU A 89 -26.31 -17.17 -5.20
C LEU A 89 -27.73 -16.74 -4.76
N LYS A 90 -28.76 -17.09 -5.54
CA LYS A 90 -30.16 -16.79 -5.17
C LYS A 90 -30.57 -17.43 -3.85
N LEU A 91 -30.17 -18.69 -3.63
CA LEU A 91 -30.44 -19.40 -2.38
C LEU A 91 -29.73 -18.73 -1.19
N LEU A 92 -28.45 -18.36 -1.36
CA LEU A 92 -27.67 -17.69 -0.32
C LEU A 92 -28.25 -16.30 0.02
N LEU A 93 -28.73 -15.56 -0.99
CA LEU A 93 -29.39 -14.26 -0.80
C LEU A 93 -30.72 -14.40 -0.06
N GLN A 94 -31.52 -15.42 -0.37
CA GLN A 94 -32.75 -15.71 0.35
C GLN A 94 -32.47 -16.04 1.83
N ILE A 95 -31.47 -16.87 2.09
CA ILE A 95 -31.02 -17.18 3.46
C ILE A 95 -30.54 -15.92 4.19
N ALA A 96 -29.84 -15.03 3.47
CA ALA A 96 -29.39 -13.75 4.00
C ALA A 96 -30.52 -12.73 4.21
N GLY A 97 -31.76 -13.03 3.80
CA GLY A 97 -32.90 -12.11 3.87
C GLY A 97 -32.83 -10.97 2.84
N ALA A 98 -31.97 -11.06 1.84
CA ALA A 98 -31.86 -10.07 0.77
C ALA A 98 -32.88 -10.35 -0.32
N LYS A 99 -33.74 -9.36 -0.63
CA LYS A 99 -34.77 -9.48 -1.68
C LYS A 99 -34.21 -9.36 -3.10
N GLU A 100 -33.09 -8.66 -3.23
CA GLU A 100 -32.46 -8.36 -4.51
C GLU A 100 -30.95 -8.66 -4.44
N VAL A 101 -30.37 -9.00 -5.60
CA VAL A 101 -28.93 -9.18 -5.72
C VAL A 101 -28.28 -7.80 -5.55
N PRO A 102 -27.38 -7.61 -4.57
CA PRO A 102 -26.70 -6.33 -4.43
C PRO A 102 -25.92 -6.00 -5.70
N PRO A 103 -25.79 -4.70 -6.05
CA PRO A 103 -25.04 -4.30 -7.23
C PRO A 103 -23.62 -4.84 -7.14
N ARG A 104 -23.09 -5.34 -8.27
CA ARG A 104 -21.72 -5.83 -8.32
C ARG A 104 -20.79 -4.68 -7.91
N PRO A 105 -19.93 -4.87 -6.89
CA PRO A 105 -18.93 -3.86 -6.58
C PRO A 105 -18.09 -3.64 -7.83
N SER A 106 -17.83 -2.38 -8.19
CA SER A 106 -16.98 -2.07 -9.34
C SER A 106 -15.62 -1.58 -8.87
N ARG A 107 -14.54 -2.08 -9.48
CA ARG A 107 -13.18 -1.55 -9.21
C ARG A 107 -13.06 -0.07 -9.58
N TRP A 108 -13.88 0.37 -10.54
CA TRP A 108 -13.88 1.71 -11.11
C TRP A 108 -14.85 2.67 -10.43
N GLN A 109 -15.48 2.28 -9.31
CA GLN A 109 -16.37 3.19 -8.60
C GLN A 109 -15.62 4.39 -8.00
N TYR A 110 -14.28 4.30 -7.84
CA TYR A 110 -13.44 5.35 -7.27
C TYR A 110 -12.09 5.51 -8.01
N PRO A 111 -12.11 5.91 -9.30
CA PRO A 111 -10.90 5.96 -10.13
C PRO A 111 -9.86 6.97 -9.60
N LEU A 112 -10.33 8.04 -8.96
CA LEU A 112 -9.47 9.05 -8.37
C LEU A 112 -8.63 8.47 -7.23
N GLN A 113 -9.23 7.72 -6.30
CA GLN A 113 -8.52 7.18 -5.13
C GLN A 113 -7.40 6.21 -5.52
N THR A 114 -7.61 5.38 -6.55
CA THR A 114 -6.58 4.46 -7.06
C THR A 114 -5.37 5.23 -7.62
N LEU A 115 -5.61 6.35 -8.30
CA LEU A 115 -4.53 7.21 -8.82
C LEU A 115 -3.73 7.89 -7.70
N TRP A 116 -4.36 8.28 -6.59
CA TRP A 116 -3.66 8.89 -5.45
C TRP A 116 -2.63 7.96 -4.81
N VAL A 117 -2.96 6.67 -4.68
CA VAL A 117 -2.02 5.69 -4.10
C VAL A 117 -0.80 5.52 -4.99
N GLU A 118 -0.99 5.35 -6.30
CA GLU A 118 0.11 5.25 -7.27
C GLU A 118 0.94 6.55 -7.36
N ALA A 119 0.27 7.72 -7.29
CA ALA A 119 0.92 9.02 -7.26
C ALA A 119 1.78 9.21 -5.99
N LEU A 120 1.31 8.73 -4.83
CA LEU A 120 2.07 8.77 -3.58
C LEU A 120 3.32 7.88 -3.64
N TRP A 121 3.20 6.67 -4.16
CA TRP A 121 4.34 5.75 -4.30
C TRP A 121 5.40 6.29 -5.28
N SER A 122 4.96 6.74 -6.45
CA SER A 122 5.86 7.33 -7.45
C SER A 122 6.49 8.64 -6.94
N GLY A 123 5.72 9.50 -6.26
CA GLY A 123 6.22 10.70 -5.62
C GLY A 123 7.30 10.42 -4.57
N ALA A 124 7.08 9.43 -3.70
CA ALA A 124 8.07 9.04 -2.69
C ALA A 124 9.39 8.55 -3.32
N LEU A 125 9.32 7.78 -4.41
CA LEU A 125 10.51 7.34 -5.14
C LEU A 125 11.28 8.51 -5.77
N VAL A 126 10.59 9.46 -6.38
CA VAL A 126 11.21 10.64 -6.98
C VAL A 126 11.91 11.49 -5.92
N VAL A 127 11.24 11.76 -4.79
CA VAL A 127 11.82 12.54 -3.68
C VAL A 127 13.03 11.81 -3.09
N GLY A 128 12.94 10.50 -2.87
CA GLY A 128 14.05 9.69 -2.37
C GLY A 128 15.28 9.71 -3.30
N ALA A 129 15.05 9.55 -4.61
CA ALA A 129 16.10 9.61 -5.62
C ALA A 129 16.75 11.01 -5.69
N PHE A 130 15.93 12.07 -5.64
CA PHE A 130 16.41 13.45 -5.64
C PHE A 130 17.27 13.75 -4.40
N TRP A 131 16.83 13.29 -3.22
CA TRP A 131 17.60 13.44 -1.98
C TRP A 131 18.95 12.73 -2.06
N GLN A 132 18.98 11.49 -2.58
CA GLN A 132 20.23 10.74 -2.76
C GLN A 132 21.18 11.44 -3.74
N MET A 133 20.63 12.06 -4.80
CA MET A 133 21.43 12.83 -5.75
C MET A 133 22.07 14.06 -5.10
N MET A 134 21.33 14.76 -4.24
CA MET A 134 21.82 15.93 -3.48
C MET A 134 22.92 15.55 -2.49
N ASP A 135 22.73 14.49 -1.69
CA ASP A 135 23.75 13.98 -0.75
C ASP A 135 25.06 13.59 -1.47
N ARG A 136 24.96 12.98 -2.67
CA ARG A 136 26.12 12.68 -3.51
C ARG A 136 26.83 13.93 -4.04
N ARG A 137 26.12 15.05 -4.24
CA ARG A 137 26.73 16.32 -4.67
C ARG A 137 27.50 16.97 -3.53
N GLU A 138 26.93 16.97 -2.33
CA GLU A 138 27.56 17.51 -1.13
C GLU A 138 28.88 16.79 -0.83
N LYS A 139 28.86 15.45 -0.80
CA LYS A 139 30.07 14.64 -0.60
C LYS A 139 31.18 14.94 -1.61
N ARG A 140 30.84 15.10 -2.90
CA ARG A 140 31.83 15.47 -3.93
C ARG A 140 32.39 16.87 -3.74
N ASN A 141 31.59 17.82 -3.24
CA ASN A 141 32.06 19.17 -2.96
C ASN A 141 33.00 19.19 -1.75
N ASP A 142 32.67 18.45 -0.69
CA ASP A 142 33.51 18.32 0.49
C ASP A 142 34.85 17.67 0.16
N GLU A 143 34.86 16.62 -0.64
CA GLU A 143 36.11 15.98 -1.11
C GLU A 143 36.99 16.96 -1.91
N ARG A 144 36.38 17.80 -2.77
CA ARG A 144 37.11 18.83 -3.52
C ARG A 144 37.71 19.86 -2.57
N LEU A 145 36.94 20.33 -1.60
CA LEU A 145 37.40 21.30 -0.61
C LEU A 145 38.56 20.75 0.24
N MET A 146 38.49 19.47 0.64
CA MET A 146 39.57 18.83 1.40
C MET A 146 40.85 18.69 0.57
N ARG A 147 40.75 18.35 -0.72
CA ARG A 147 41.92 18.31 -1.62
C ARG A 147 42.55 19.68 -1.82
N GLU A 148 41.72 20.72 -1.99
CA GLU A 148 42.21 22.10 -2.14
C GLU A 148 42.93 22.57 -0.87
N LYS A 149 42.39 22.28 0.32
CA LYS A 149 43.05 22.58 1.60
C LYS A 149 44.37 21.83 1.76
N LEU A 150 44.43 20.55 1.38
CA LEU A 150 45.66 19.76 1.44
C LEU A 150 46.73 20.29 0.48
N ALA A 151 46.35 20.77 -0.70
CA ALA A 151 47.28 21.37 -1.66
C ALA A 151 47.91 22.66 -1.14
N ILE A 152 47.14 23.51 -0.43
CA ILE A 152 47.65 24.75 0.17
C ILE A 152 48.53 24.45 1.39
N GLN A 153 48.25 23.36 2.11
CA GLN A 153 48.94 23.02 3.35
C GLN A 153 50.20 22.16 3.15
N GLN A 154 50.57 21.77 1.92
CA GLN A 154 51.91 21.24 1.67
C GLN A 154 52.90 22.41 1.82
N PRO A 155 53.67 22.47 2.93
CA PRO A 155 54.75 23.44 3.00
C PRO A 155 55.76 23.04 1.93
N ASP A 156 56.28 24.01 1.18
CA ASP A 156 57.38 23.83 0.24
C ASP A 156 58.62 23.28 0.98
N PHE A 157 58.64 21.98 1.23
CA PHE A 157 59.77 21.22 1.75
C PHE A 157 60.65 20.80 0.57
N HIS A 158 60.87 21.69 -0.39
CA HIS A 158 61.83 21.48 -1.45
C HIS A 158 63.04 22.40 -1.27
N SER A 159 64.15 21.75 -0.96
CA SER A 159 65.54 22.18 -1.17
C SER A 159 66.17 23.13 -0.13
N THR A 160 66.43 22.58 1.06
CA THR A 160 67.59 23.00 1.85
C THR A 160 68.47 21.79 2.18
N ASN A 161 68.97 21.12 1.14
CA ASN A 161 70.15 20.27 1.26
C ASN A 161 71.17 20.81 0.26
N ARG A 162 71.86 21.89 0.64
CA ARG A 162 73.06 21.90 1.49
C ARG A 162 74.22 21.27 0.72
N GLN A 163 75.02 22.18 0.17
CA GLN A 163 76.37 21.96 -0.33
C GLN A 163 77.14 21.02 0.60
N GLY A 164 77.80 20.05 0.00
CA GLY A 164 78.79 19.15 0.58
C GLY A 164 79.50 18.44 -0.55
#